data_AF-A0A7V2PT24-F1
#
_entry.id   AF-A0A7V2PT24-F1
#
_cell.length_a   1.000
_cell.length_b   1.000
_cell.length_c   1.000
_cell.angle_alpha   90.00
_cell.angle_beta   90.00
_cell.angle_gamma   90.00
#
_symmetry.space_group_name_H-M   'P 1'
#
loop_
_entity.id
_entity.type
_entity.pdbx_description
1 polymer ?
#
loop_
_entity_poly.entity_id
_entity_poly.type
_entity_poly.pdbx_seq_one_letter_code
_entity_poly.pdbx_strand_id
1 'polypeptide(L)'
;MDTPLEVQIGKYLLAHRWTLAVAESCTGGLIGHRITNVPGSSAYYLGSVTAYAYEAKVQLLGVSWATLERYGAVSGETVLAMARGIRSALNADVGLSVSGIAGPGGGMKNKPVGLTWFGISAPDYENTWRFIWHGDRIANKNQSAEKALELLVEFLMERQMETIEVTARFDKDGLITPLEVVKDGVHYRVESTGRRWQGKSGEHILVMIVGNRVMHLLFNFGERKWYFVGGNTQAIT
;
A
#
# COMPACT_ATOMS: atom_id res chain seq x y z
N MET A 1 -9.45 19.19 2.06
CA MET A 1 -9.90 17.87 1.55
C MET A 1 -8.66 17.01 1.46
N ASP A 2 -8.74 15.77 1.94
CA ASP A 2 -7.63 14.83 1.82
C ASP A 2 -7.34 14.54 0.35
N THR A 3 -6.06 14.31 0.02
CA THR A 3 -5.65 14.02 -1.36
C THR A 3 -6.23 12.66 -1.78
N PRO A 4 -6.84 12.52 -2.98
CA PRO A 4 -7.37 11.23 -3.45
C PRO A 4 -6.31 10.12 -3.44
N LEU A 5 -6.71 8.89 -3.13
CA LEU A 5 -5.79 7.74 -3.01
C LEU A 5 -4.97 7.52 -4.28
N GLU A 6 -5.59 7.66 -5.44
CA GLU A 6 -4.97 7.46 -6.75
C GLU A 6 -3.84 8.47 -7.00
N VAL A 7 -4.04 9.72 -6.55
CA VAL A 7 -3.02 10.78 -6.63
C VAL A 7 -1.86 10.48 -5.68
N GLN A 8 -2.15 9.98 -4.48
CA GLN A 8 -1.11 9.55 -3.53
C GLN A 8 -0.28 8.38 -4.08
N ILE A 9 -0.93 7.37 -4.66
CA ILE A 9 -0.27 6.21 -5.29
C ILE A 9 0.68 6.67 -6.39
N GLY A 10 0.21 7.52 -7.31
CA GLY A 10 1.06 8.05 -8.38
C GLY A 10 2.27 8.80 -7.85
N LYS A 11 2.07 9.68 -6.86
CA LYS A 11 3.16 10.39 -6.18
C LYS A 11 4.19 9.41 -5.60
N TYR A 12 3.74 8.39 -4.88
CA TYR A 12 4.65 7.47 -4.20
C TYR A 12 5.42 6.57 -5.16
N LEU A 13 4.75 6.01 -6.16
CA LEU A 13 5.39 5.20 -7.20
C LEU A 13 6.43 6.00 -7.98
N LEU A 14 6.10 7.23 -8.42
CA LEU A 14 7.04 8.09 -9.15
C LEU A 14 8.27 8.43 -8.31
N ALA A 15 8.09 8.72 -7.01
CA ALA A 15 9.20 8.98 -6.11
C ALA A 15 10.11 7.75 -5.92
N HIS A 16 9.56 6.54 -6.00
CA HIS A 16 10.33 5.28 -5.90
C HIS A 16 10.88 4.80 -7.25
N ARG A 17 10.51 5.48 -8.35
CA ARG A 17 10.70 4.98 -9.72
C ARG A 17 10.15 3.58 -9.91
N TRP A 18 9.02 3.30 -9.26
CA TRP A 18 8.33 2.03 -9.34
C TRP A 18 7.13 2.10 -10.28
N THR A 19 6.82 0.95 -10.84
CA THR A 19 5.70 0.71 -11.73
C THR A 19 4.69 -0.25 -11.09
N LEU A 20 3.44 -0.12 -11.49
CA LEU A 20 2.30 -0.85 -10.97
C LEU A 20 1.56 -1.59 -12.07
N ALA A 21 1.19 -2.83 -11.77
CA ALA A 21 0.25 -3.61 -12.55
C ALA A 21 -0.83 -4.24 -11.66
N VAL A 22 -2.06 -4.40 -12.19
CA VAL A 22 -3.22 -4.84 -11.39
C VAL A 22 -3.91 -6.07 -12.00
N ALA A 23 -4.16 -7.09 -11.19
CA ALA A 23 -4.99 -8.25 -11.52
C ALA A 23 -6.37 -8.14 -10.87
N GLU A 24 -7.40 -7.91 -11.66
CA GLU A 24 -8.77 -7.76 -11.18
C GLU A 24 -9.63 -8.99 -11.45
N SER A 25 -10.51 -9.34 -10.51
CA SER A 25 -11.59 -10.30 -10.75
C SER A 25 -12.93 -9.64 -10.46
N CYS A 26 -13.39 -9.63 -9.20
CA CYS A 26 -14.74 -9.17 -8.86
C CYS A 26 -14.97 -7.66 -9.13
N THR A 27 -13.93 -6.84 -9.11
CA THR A 27 -13.98 -5.40 -9.39
C THR A 27 -14.13 -5.10 -10.89
N GLY A 28 -13.70 -6.01 -11.76
CA GLY A 28 -13.98 -5.96 -13.20
C GLY A 28 -13.36 -4.78 -13.95
N GLY A 29 -12.17 -4.33 -13.55
CA GLY A 29 -11.48 -3.19 -14.19
C GLY A 29 -11.65 -1.86 -13.45
N LEU A 30 -12.39 -1.83 -12.34
CA LEU A 30 -12.69 -0.61 -11.61
C LEU A 30 -11.44 0.02 -10.97
N ILE A 31 -10.48 -0.79 -10.53
CA ILE A 31 -9.24 -0.28 -9.93
C ILE A 31 -8.40 0.40 -11.02
N GLY A 32 -8.20 -0.28 -12.15
CA GLY A 32 -7.52 0.29 -13.32
C GLY A 32 -8.19 1.57 -13.80
N HIS A 33 -9.53 1.58 -13.93
CA HIS A 33 -10.31 2.77 -14.30
C HIS A 33 -9.98 3.97 -13.41
N ARG A 34 -10.00 3.78 -12.09
CA ARG A 34 -9.71 4.85 -11.12
C ARG A 34 -8.28 5.37 -11.24
N ILE A 35 -7.30 4.48 -11.36
CA ILE A 35 -5.88 4.87 -11.52
C ILE A 35 -5.70 5.68 -12.81
N THR A 36 -6.32 5.25 -13.92
CA THR A 36 -6.20 5.94 -15.21
C THR A 36 -6.89 7.30 -15.26
N ASN A 37 -7.78 7.62 -14.31
CA ASN A 37 -8.38 8.95 -14.21
C ASN A 37 -7.38 10.00 -13.67
N VAL A 38 -6.23 9.59 -13.15
CA VAL A 38 -5.15 10.51 -12.74
C VAL A 38 -4.32 10.91 -13.97
N PRO A 39 -4.20 12.21 -14.30
CA PRO A 39 -3.33 12.67 -15.37
C PRO A 39 -1.88 12.24 -15.17
N GLY A 40 -1.24 11.73 -16.23
CA GLY A 40 0.14 11.24 -16.17
C GLY A 40 0.30 9.84 -15.59
N SER A 41 -0.79 9.11 -15.32
CA SER A 41 -0.76 7.74 -14.80
C SER A 41 0.05 6.76 -15.65
N SER A 42 0.20 7.02 -16.95
CA SER A 42 1.06 6.24 -17.85
C SER A 42 2.54 6.20 -17.44
N ALA A 43 3.00 7.10 -16.58
CA ALA A 43 4.38 7.11 -16.09
C ALA A 43 4.66 6.05 -15.01
N TYR A 44 3.63 5.48 -14.39
CA TYR A 44 3.78 4.48 -13.31
C TYR A 44 2.81 3.30 -13.42
N TYR A 45 1.75 3.37 -14.20
CA TYR A 45 0.77 2.30 -14.34
C TYR A 45 0.92 1.59 -15.69
N LEU A 46 1.37 0.33 -15.66
CA LEU A 46 1.64 -0.44 -16.88
C LEU A 46 0.39 -1.09 -17.47
N GLY A 47 -0.64 -1.27 -16.65
CA GLY A 47 -1.92 -1.82 -17.08
C GLY A 47 -2.51 -2.83 -16.10
N SER A 48 -3.58 -3.48 -16.53
CA SER A 48 -4.27 -4.50 -15.75
C SER A 48 -4.74 -5.67 -16.60
N VAL A 49 -4.99 -6.78 -15.91
CA VAL A 49 -5.69 -7.95 -16.44
C VAL A 49 -6.94 -8.18 -15.61
N THR A 50 -8.11 -8.21 -16.26
CA THR A 50 -9.35 -8.67 -15.63
C THR A 50 -9.49 -10.18 -15.81
N ALA A 51 -8.93 -10.95 -14.88
CA ALA A 51 -8.97 -12.42 -14.88
C ALA A 51 -10.21 -12.93 -14.11
N TYR A 52 -11.40 -12.81 -14.71
CA TYR A 52 -12.65 -13.20 -14.06
C TYR A 52 -12.81 -14.72 -13.90
N ALA A 53 -12.58 -15.47 -14.97
CA ALA A 53 -12.69 -16.93 -15.01
C ALA A 53 -11.49 -17.64 -14.33
N TYR A 54 -11.64 -18.91 -13.98
CA TYR A 54 -10.54 -19.72 -13.40
C TYR A 54 -9.42 -19.88 -14.45
N GLU A 55 -9.79 -20.21 -15.68
CA GLU A 55 -8.91 -20.38 -16.83
C GLU A 55 -8.12 -19.10 -17.12
N ALA A 56 -8.77 -17.93 -16.99
CA ALA A 56 -8.10 -16.65 -17.18
C ALA A 56 -7.03 -16.40 -16.10
N LYS A 57 -7.28 -16.80 -14.84
CA LYS A 57 -6.28 -16.72 -13.76
C LYS A 57 -5.09 -17.63 -14.04
N VAL A 58 -5.33 -18.82 -14.59
CA VAL A 58 -4.25 -19.75 -14.96
C VAL A 58 -3.46 -19.22 -16.15
N GLN A 59 -4.13 -18.90 -17.25
CA GLN A 59 -3.49 -18.55 -18.53
C GLN A 59 -2.77 -17.21 -18.49
N LEU A 60 -3.39 -16.19 -17.88
CA LEU A 60 -2.87 -14.82 -17.93
C LEU A 60 -2.00 -14.47 -16.72
N LEU A 61 -2.22 -15.13 -15.58
CA LEU A 61 -1.56 -14.80 -14.31
C LEU A 61 -0.77 -15.97 -13.72
N GLY A 62 -0.71 -17.13 -14.39
CA GLY A 62 0.08 -18.27 -13.94
C GLY A 62 -0.39 -18.89 -12.61
N VAL A 63 -1.63 -18.64 -12.18
CA VAL A 63 -2.18 -19.30 -11.00
C VAL A 63 -2.29 -20.80 -11.28
N SER A 64 -1.78 -21.66 -10.40
CA SER A 64 -1.84 -23.10 -10.63
C SER A 64 -3.27 -23.63 -10.44
N TRP A 65 -3.65 -24.66 -11.22
CA TRP A 65 -4.91 -25.39 -11.00
C TRP A 65 -4.98 -25.98 -9.59
N ALA A 66 -3.87 -26.52 -9.07
CA ALA A 66 -3.82 -27.06 -7.71
C ALA A 66 -4.17 -26.00 -6.64
N THR A 67 -3.75 -24.75 -6.82
CA THR A 67 -4.15 -23.64 -5.93
C THR A 67 -5.65 -23.40 -6.00
N LEU A 68 -6.20 -23.35 -7.21
CA LEU A 68 -7.63 -23.09 -7.43
C LEU A 68 -8.51 -24.23 -6.92
N GLU A 69 -8.12 -25.49 -7.10
CA GLU A 69 -8.83 -26.66 -6.61
C GLU A 69 -8.82 -26.74 -5.09
N ARG A 70 -7.66 -26.49 -4.45
CA ARG A 70 -7.50 -26.62 -3.01
C ARG A 70 -8.12 -25.45 -2.24
N TYR A 71 -7.92 -24.22 -2.71
CA TYR A 71 -8.29 -23.02 -1.96
C TYR A 71 -9.45 -22.24 -2.58
N GLY A 72 -9.79 -22.49 -3.85
CA GLY A 72 -10.77 -21.73 -4.62
C GLY A 72 -10.24 -20.39 -5.12
N ALA A 73 -10.96 -19.76 -6.06
CA ALA A 73 -10.57 -18.46 -6.61
C ALA A 73 -10.64 -17.28 -5.63
N VAL A 74 -11.33 -17.43 -4.50
CA VAL A 74 -11.47 -16.41 -3.45
C VAL A 74 -10.77 -16.92 -2.19
N SER A 75 -9.47 -16.65 -2.12
CA SER A 75 -8.53 -17.09 -1.07
C SER A 75 -7.27 -16.21 -1.10
N GLY A 76 -6.49 -16.23 0.00
CA GLY A 76 -5.21 -15.53 0.08
C GLY A 76 -4.19 -16.09 -0.92
N GLU A 77 -4.14 -17.41 -1.05
CA GLU A 77 -3.22 -18.12 -1.95
C GLU A 77 -3.46 -17.74 -3.41
N THR A 78 -4.72 -17.66 -3.83
CA THR A 78 -5.06 -17.27 -5.20
C THR A 78 -4.70 -15.81 -5.47
N VAL A 79 -5.04 -14.88 -4.58
CA VAL A 79 -4.70 -13.46 -4.83
C VAL A 79 -3.19 -13.22 -4.77
N LEU A 80 -2.45 -13.89 -3.89
CA LEU A 80 -0.99 -13.76 -3.90
C LEU A 80 -0.38 -14.30 -5.21
N ALA A 81 -0.88 -15.44 -5.71
CA ALA A 81 -0.47 -15.95 -7.01
C ALA A 81 -0.84 -14.99 -8.15
N MET A 82 -2.03 -14.39 -8.13
CA MET A 82 -2.46 -13.37 -9.10
C MET A 82 -1.56 -12.13 -9.07
N ALA A 83 -1.19 -11.64 -7.88
CA ALA A 83 -0.31 -10.49 -7.70
C ALA A 83 1.10 -10.75 -8.26
N ARG A 84 1.69 -11.90 -7.95
CA ARG A 84 2.97 -12.34 -8.52
C ARG A 84 2.88 -12.48 -10.04
N GLY A 85 1.78 -13.06 -10.52
CA GLY A 85 1.49 -13.28 -11.93
C GLY A 85 1.47 -11.99 -12.73
N ILE A 86 0.67 -11.02 -12.30
CA ILE A 86 0.56 -9.75 -13.02
C ILE A 86 1.84 -8.93 -12.98
N ARG A 87 2.54 -8.95 -11.83
CA ARG A 87 3.85 -8.32 -11.67
C ARG A 87 4.83 -8.86 -12.70
N SER A 88 4.89 -10.19 -12.84
CA SER A 88 5.77 -10.86 -13.80
C SER A 88 5.33 -10.63 -15.26
N ALA A 89 4.03 -10.73 -15.55
CA ALA A 89 3.49 -10.61 -16.90
C ALA A 89 3.72 -9.23 -17.54
N LEU A 90 3.66 -8.16 -16.74
CA LEU A 90 3.91 -6.78 -17.20
C LEU A 90 5.30 -6.25 -16.81
N ASN A 91 6.14 -7.08 -16.19
CA ASN A 91 7.45 -6.67 -15.65
C ASN A 91 7.34 -5.41 -14.78
N ALA A 92 6.32 -5.36 -13.92
CA ALA A 92 6.09 -4.28 -12.99
C ALA A 92 6.90 -4.46 -11.70
N ASP A 93 7.14 -3.37 -10.99
CA ASP A 93 7.73 -3.43 -9.64
C ASP A 93 6.71 -3.98 -8.64
N VAL A 94 5.46 -3.51 -8.73
CA VAL A 94 4.36 -3.87 -7.84
C VAL A 94 3.22 -4.53 -8.59
N GLY A 95 2.80 -5.70 -8.13
CA GLY A 95 1.56 -6.37 -8.54
C GLY A 95 0.51 -6.26 -7.45
N LEU A 96 -0.65 -5.68 -7.76
CA LEU A 96 -1.83 -5.67 -6.90
C LEU A 96 -2.87 -6.64 -7.45
N SER A 97 -3.62 -7.34 -6.60
CA SER A 97 -4.69 -8.23 -7.05
C SER A 97 -5.91 -8.23 -6.13
N VAL A 98 -7.08 -8.49 -6.71
CA VAL A 98 -8.36 -8.56 -5.99
C VAL A 98 -9.24 -9.69 -6.51
N SER A 99 -9.73 -10.54 -5.60
CA SER A 99 -10.71 -11.58 -5.91
C SER A 99 -11.73 -11.76 -4.78
N GLY A 100 -13.01 -11.80 -5.13
CA GLY A 100 -14.08 -11.81 -4.14
C GLY A 100 -15.44 -12.23 -4.69
N ILE A 101 -16.41 -12.36 -3.79
CA ILE A 101 -17.80 -12.76 -4.08
C ILE A 101 -18.67 -11.50 -3.98
N ALA A 102 -18.86 -10.77 -5.08
CA ALA A 102 -19.61 -9.51 -5.04
C ALA A 102 -21.11 -9.67 -4.70
N GLY A 103 -21.69 -10.85 -4.93
CA GLY A 103 -23.12 -11.11 -4.70
C GLY A 103 -24.01 -10.85 -5.91
N PRO A 104 -25.35 -10.98 -5.81
CA PRO A 104 -26.06 -11.47 -4.62
C PRO A 104 -25.93 -12.99 -4.41
N GLY A 105 -25.49 -13.75 -5.42
CA GLY A 105 -25.21 -15.19 -5.32
C GLY A 105 -23.72 -15.53 -5.16
N GLY A 106 -23.43 -16.83 -5.14
CA GLY A 106 -22.05 -17.36 -5.10
C GLY A 106 -21.44 -17.48 -3.71
N GLY A 107 -22.16 -17.08 -2.66
CA GLY A 107 -21.76 -17.30 -1.28
C GLY A 107 -21.91 -18.77 -0.85
N MET A 108 -21.03 -19.21 0.03
CA MET A 108 -21.08 -20.50 0.73
C MET A 108 -21.05 -20.29 2.23
N LYS A 109 -21.41 -21.31 3.03
CA LYS A 109 -21.45 -21.24 4.51
C LYS A 109 -20.16 -20.68 5.13
N ASN A 110 -19.00 -20.96 4.54
CA ASN A 110 -17.68 -20.49 4.97
C ASN A 110 -17.09 -19.36 4.10
N LYS A 111 -17.75 -18.98 3.01
CA LYS A 111 -17.32 -17.92 2.09
C LYS A 111 -18.53 -17.06 1.70
N PRO A 112 -18.98 -16.15 2.58
CA PRO A 112 -20.21 -15.40 2.35
C PRO A 112 -20.07 -14.42 1.17
N VAL A 113 -21.21 -13.93 0.67
CA VAL A 113 -21.25 -12.76 -0.20
C VAL A 113 -20.55 -11.58 0.51
N GLY A 114 -19.83 -10.78 -0.27
CA GLY A 114 -19.00 -9.68 0.20
C GLY A 114 -17.58 -10.09 0.58
N LEU A 115 -17.29 -11.39 0.76
CA LEU A 115 -15.93 -11.86 1.02
C LEU A 115 -15.01 -11.48 -0.14
N THR A 116 -13.96 -10.72 0.16
CA THR A 116 -12.96 -10.29 -0.81
C THR A 116 -11.56 -10.44 -0.23
N TRP A 117 -10.67 -10.97 -1.04
CA TRP A 117 -9.25 -11.08 -0.77
C TRP A 117 -8.46 -10.12 -1.66
N PHE A 118 -7.35 -9.64 -1.11
CA PHE A 118 -6.43 -8.69 -1.73
C PHE A 118 -5.02 -9.24 -1.60
N GLY A 119 -4.18 -9.05 -2.62
CA GLY A 119 -2.79 -9.45 -2.58
C GLY A 119 -1.89 -8.37 -3.18
N ILE A 120 -0.76 -8.09 -2.54
CA ILE A 120 0.32 -7.26 -3.07
C ILE A 120 1.58 -8.12 -3.16
N SER A 121 2.29 -8.03 -4.29
CA SER A 121 3.61 -8.61 -4.50
C SER A 121 4.56 -7.54 -5.03
N ALA A 122 5.75 -7.47 -4.46
CA ALA A 122 6.85 -6.57 -4.79
C ALA A 122 8.19 -7.33 -4.60
N PRO A 123 9.36 -6.79 -4.98
CA PRO A 123 10.63 -7.51 -4.92
C PRO A 123 10.98 -8.07 -3.53
N ASP A 124 10.58 -7.38 -2.47
CA ASP A 124 10.96 -7.64 -1.07
C ASP A 124 9.74 -7.82 -0.16
N TYR A 125 8.53 -7.89 -0.70
CA TYR A 125 7.32 -7.92 0.10
C TYR A 125 6.17 -8.60 -0.61
N GLU A 126 5.47 -9.40 0.18
CA GLU A 126 4.27 -10.09 -0.22
C GLU A 126 3.32 -10.18 0.96
N ASN A 127 2.07 -9.80 0.74
CA ASN A 127 1.06 -9.91 1.77
C ASN A 127 -0.34 -10.06 1.18
N THR A 128 -1.26 -10.57 2.00
CA THR A 128 -2.66 -10.75 1.64
C THR A 128 -3.57 -10.26 2.75
N TRP A 129 -4.72 -9.73 2.36
CA TRP A 129 -5.73 -9.24 3.29
C TRP A 129 -7.10 -9.80 2.95
N ARG A 130 -7.95 -9.90 3.98
CA ARG A 130 -9.31 -10.43 3.87
C ARG A 130 -10.30 -9.46 4.48
N PHE A 131 -11.34 -9.13 3.72
CA PHE A 131 -12.46 -8.30 4.19
C PHE A 131 -13.79 -8.93 3.81
N ILE A 132 -14.85 -8.57 4.54
CA ILE A 132 -16.23 -8.94 4.21
C ILE A 132 -17.05 -7.67 4.15
N TRP A 133 -17.64 -7.42 2.99
CA TRP A 133 -18.56 -6.30 2.77
C TRP A 133 -20.01 -6.74 2.96
N HIS A 134 -20.89 -5.79 3.29
CA HIS A 134 -22.30 -6.06 3.55
C HIS A 134 -23.24 -5.30 2.60
N GLY A 135 -22.70 -4.74 1.52
CA GLY A 135 -23.46 -4.02 0.51
C GLY A 135 -24.02 -4.94 -0.57
N ASP A 136 -24.71 -4.33 -1.53
CA ASP A 136 -25.09 -4.99 -2.78
C ASP A 136 -23.87 -5.23 -3.70
N ARG A 137 -24.10 -5.81 -4.89
CA ARG A 137 -23.02 -6.11 -5.85
C ARG A 137 -22.18 -4.88 -6.18
N ILE A 138 -22.81 -3.72 -6.41
CA ILE A 138 -22.10 -2.51 -6.84
C ILE A 138 -21.34 -1.90 -5.66
N ALA A 139 -21.98 -1.81 -4.51
CA ALA A 139 -21.35 -1.35 -3.27
C ALA A 139 -20.16 -2.23 -2.88
N ASN A 140 -20.27 -3.56 -3.00
CA ASN A 140 -19.16 -4.48 -2.69
C ASN A 140 -17.99 -4.30 -3.66
N LYS A 141 -18.26 -4.08 -4.95
CA LYS A 141 -17.21 -3.77 -5.93
C LYS A 141 -16.51 -2.46 -5.61
N ASN A 142 -17.26 -1.40 -5.31
CA ASN A 142 -16.71 -0.08 -4.99
C ASN A 142 -15.87 -0.13 -3.70
N GLN A 143 -16.38 -0.75 -2.63
CA GLN A 143 -15.64 -0.92 -1.37
C GLN A 143 -14.36 -1.77 -1.58
N SER A 144 -14.42 -2.78 -2.43
CA SER A 144 -13.24 -3.57 -2.77
C SER A 144 -12.19 -2.74 -3.53
N ALA A 145 -12.61 -1.97 -4.53
CA ALA A 145 -11.68 -1.11 -5.26
C ALA A 145 -11.06 -0.03 -4.37
N GLU A 146 -11.86 0.61 -3.50
CA GLU A 146 -11.36 1.55 -2.49
C GLU A 146 -10.32 0.91 -1.59
N LYS A 147 -10.67 -0.23 -0.96
CA LYS A 147 -9.76 -0.92 -0.03
C LYS A 147 -8.46 -1.35 -0.70
N ALA A 148 -8.51 -1.77 -1.96
CA ALA A 148 -7.30 -2.14 -2.70
C ALA A 148 -6.35 -0.95 -2.88
N LEU A 149 -6.89 0.25 -3.15
CA LEU A 149 -6.11 1.47 -3.27
C LEU A 149 -5.58 1.96 -1.91
N GLU A 150 -6.38 1.85 -0.84
CA GLU A 150 -5.92 2.15 0.53
C GLU A 150 -4.75 1.26 0.94
N LEU A 151 -4.85 -0.05 0.74
CA LEU A 151 -3.77 -1.00 1.03
C LEU A 151 -2.50 -0.70 0.23
N LEU A 152 -2.66 -0.28 -1.03
CA LEU A 152 -1.53 0.11 -1.87
C LEU A 152 -0.88 1.41 -1.38
N VAL A 153 -1.67 2.41 -0.95
CA VAL A 153 -1.16 3.62 -0.31
C VAL A 153 -0.38 3.29 0.96
N GLU A 154 -0.95 2.46 1.84
CA GLU A 154 -0.29 2.02 3.08
C GLU A 154 1.07 1.35 2.77
N PHE A 155 1.08 0.39 1.85
CA PHE A 155 2.28 -0.32 1.40
C PHE A 155 3.36 0.61 0.82
N LEU A 156 2.97 1.57 -0.02
CA LEU A 156 3.90 2.51 -0.67
C LEU A 156 4.41 3.57 0.31
N MET A 157 3.56 4.03 1.22
CA MET A 157 3.93 5.00 2.24
C MET A 157 4.97 4.42 3.19
N GLU A 158 4.83 3.15 3.59
CA GLU A 158 5.82 2.43 4.40
C GLU A 158 7.19 2.28 3.71
N ARG A 159 7.24 2.39 2.37
CA ARG A 159 8.48 2.27 1.60
C ARG A 159 9.16 3.60 1.29
N GLN A 160 8.40 4.70 1.34
CA GLN A 160 8.96 6.06 1.39
C GLN A 160 9.77 6.33 2.66
N MET A 161 9.71 5.41 3.63
CA MET A 161 10.35 5.53 4.91
C MET A 161 11.85 5.29 4.76
N GLU A 162 12.59 6.35 4.48
CA GLU A 162 14.05 6.33 4.50
C GLU A 162 14.50 6.10 5.94
N THR A 163 15.20 4.99 6.22
CA THR A 163 15.81 4.80 7.54
C THR A 163 16.81 5.91 7.78
N ILE A 164 16.67 6.58 8.91
CA ILE A 164 17.56 7.67 9.34
C ILE A 164 18.11 7.36 10.71
N GLU A 165 19.30 7.87 11.00
CA GLU A 165 19.83 7.79 12.36
C GLU A 165 19.25 8.96 13.16
N VAL A 166 18.68 8.66 14.31
CA VAL A 166 18.16 9.70 15.21
C VAL A 166 18.66 9.40 16.61
N THR A 167 19.41 10.34 17.17
CA THR A 167 19.70 10.33 18.60
C THR A 167 18.46 10.87 19.31
N ALA A 168 17.86 10.06 20.17
CA ALA A 168 16.65 10.43 20.91
C ALA A 168 16.75 10.07 22.39
N ARG A 169 16.10 10.88 23.23
CA ARG A 169 15.91 10.58 24.65
C ARG A 169 14.56 9.90 24.85
N PHE A 170 14.56 8.82 25.62
CA PHE A 170 13.36 8.14 26.10
C PHE A 170 13.20 8.47 27.58
N ASP A 171 12.04 9.00 27.98
CA ASP A 171 11.74 9.17 29.40
C ASP A 171 11.07 7.93 30.00
N LYS A 172 10.88 7.97 31.32
CA LYS A 172 10.27 6.89 32.11
C LYS A 172 8.80 6.61 31.74
N ASP A 173 8.14 7.56 31.10
CA ASP A 173 6.74 7.48 30.70
C ASP A 173 6.62 7.04 29.22
N GLY A 174 7.75 6.72 28.58
CA GLY A 174 7.83 6.24 27.21
C GLY A 174 7.83 7.34 26.15
N LEU A 175 7.90 8.62 26.55
CA LEU A 175 7.96 9.73 25.61
C LEU A 175 9.30 9.76 24.91
N ILE A 176 9.26 9.78 23.57
CA ILE A 176 10.44 9.79 22.73
C ILE A 176 10.74 11.21 22.29
N THR A 177 11.93 11.72 22.57
CA THR A 177 12.33 13.08 22.19
C THR A 177 13.55 13.04 21.27
N PRO A 178 13.37 13.23 19.95
CA PRO A 178 14.49 13.42 19.02
C PRO A 178 15.39 14.59 19.44
N LEU A 179 16.70 14.40 19.37
CA LEU A 179 17.72 15.39 19.72
C LEU A 179 18.58 15.75 18.51
N GLU A 180 18.94 14.77 17.69
CA GLU A 180 19.72 14.94 16.47
C GLU A 180 19.25 13.94 15.42
N VAL A 181 19.19 14.37 14.16
CA VAL A 181 18.86 13.54 12.99
C VAL A 181 20.06 13.53 12.04
N VAL A 182 20.51 12.37 11.61
CA VAL A 182 21.51 12.21 10.55
C VAL A 182 20.81 11.72 9.29
N LYS A 183 20.91 12.50 8.21
CA LYS A 183 20.36 12.15 6.90
C LYS A 183 21.38 12.50 5.83
N ASP A 184 21.66 11.57 4.92
CA ASP A 184 22.66 11.73 3.85
C ASP A 184 24.05 12.18 4.35
N GLY A 185 24.43 11.74 5.57
CA GLY A 185 25.69 12.13 6.22
C GLY A 185 25.70 13.55 6.83
N VAL A 186 24.59 14.28 6.75
CA VAL A 186 24.43 15.61 7.35
C VAL A 186 23.74 15.48 8.71
N HIS A 187 24.34 16.10 9.73
CA HIS A 187 23.79 16.16 11.09
C HIS A 187 22.88 17.38 11.25
N TYR A 188 21.64 17.13 11.69
CA TYR A 188 20.65 18.15 11.98
C TYR A 188 20.29 18.12 13.47
N ARG A 189 20.62 19.18 14.20
CA ARG A 189 20.17 19.34 15.58
C ARG A 189 18.67 19.65 15.60
N VAL A 190 17.92 18.91 16.41
CA VAL A 190 16.49 19.15 16.63
C VAL A 190 16.35 20.33 17.59
N GLU A 191 15.73 21.41 17.13
CA GLU A 191 15.48 22.62 17.92
C GLU A 191 14.21 22.48 18.76
N SER A 192 13.18 21.86 18.19
CA SER A 192 11.92 21.59 18.88
C SER A 192 11.14 20.44 18.22
N THR A 193 10.25 19.83 18.98
CA THR A 193 9.29 18.84 18.47
C THR A 193 7.91 19.47 18.39
N GLY A 194 7.29 19.43 17.21
CA GLY A 194 5.94 19.91 16.94
C GLY A 194 4.88 18.84 17.22
N ARG A 195 3.92 18.68 16.30
CA ARG A 195 2.82 17.71 16.45
C ARG A 195 3.34 16.28 16.55
N ARG A 196 2.67 15.51 17.39
CA ARG A 196 2.90 14.08 17.61
C ARG A 196 1.59 13.32 17.53
N TRP A 197 1.59 12.14 16.95
CA TRP A 197 0.44 11.25 16.97
C TRP A 197 0.88 9.79 16.82
N GLN A 198 0.08 8.87 17.34
CA GLN A 198 0.34 7.44 17.23
C GLN A 198 -0.52 6.85 16.11
N GLY A 199 0.12 6.21 15.13
CA GLY A 199 -0.52 5.47 14.04
C GLY A 199 -0.29 3.97 14.17
N LYS A 200 -0.83 3.19 13.23
CA LYS A 200 -0.60 1.72 13.18
C LYS A 200 0.88 1.35 12.98
N SER A 201 1.64 2.21 12.31
CA SER A 201 3.06 2.04 11.98
C SER A 201 4.03 2.50 13.09
N GLY A 202 3.54 3.20 14.12
CA GLY A 202 4.38 3.73 15.20
C GLY A 202 4.01 5.15 15.64
N GLU A 203 4.94 5.84 16.31
CA GLU A 203 4.77 7.25 16.72
C GLU A 203 5.33 8.18 15.66
N HIS A 204 4.47 9.05 15.13
CA HIS A 204 4.82 10.11 14.20
C HIS A 204 5.15 11.39 14.96
N ILE A 205 6.28 12.00 14.64
CA ILE A 205 6.81 13.20 15.31
C ILE A 205 7.26 14.19 14.24
N LEU A 206 6.64 15.38 14.20
CA LEU A 206 7.20 16.51 13.48
C LEU A 206 8.35 17.10 14.30
N VAL A 207 9.53 17.20 13.70
CA VAL A 207 10.69 17.87 14.28
C VAL A 207 11.03 19.12 13.48
N MET A 208 11.30 20.21 14.19
CA MET A 208 11.92 21.39 13.61
C MET A 208 13.43 21.28 13.81
N ILE A 209 14.16 21.49 12.73
CA ILE A 209 15.62 21.49 12.68
C ILE A 209 16.12 22.87 12.21
N VAL A 210 17.39 23.16 12.45
CA VAL A 210 18.04 24.45 12.17
C VAL A 210 17.69 24.99 10.77
N GLY A 211 17.32 26.27 10.71
CA GLY A 211 16.99 26.98 9.46
C GLY A 211 15.51 26.87 9.03
N ASN A 212 14.59 26.73 9.99
CA ASN A 212 13.14 26.68 9.77
C ASN A 212 12.68 25.50 8.90
N ARG A 213 13.48 24.42 8.87
CA ARG A 213 13.18 23.19 8.13
C ARG A 213 12.40 22.26 9.03
N VAL A 214 11.38 21.60 8.47
CA VAL A 214 10.52 20.67 9.20
C VAL A 214 10.72 19.28 8.62
N MET A 215 11.12 18.32 9.46
CA MET A 215 11.15 16.90 9.12
C MET A 215 10.03 16.18 9.86
N HIS A 216 9.38 15.26 9.17
CA HIS A 216 8.44 14.33 9.75
C HIS A 216 9.19 13.01 9.95
N LEU A 217 9.30 12.58 11.20
CA LEU A 217 9.93 11.34 11.59
C LEU A 217 8.86 10.37 12.07
N LEU A 218 9.07 9.09 11.80
CA LEU A 218 8.33 7.99 12.40
C LEU A 218 9.30 7.16 13.23
N PHE A 219 8.94 6.89 14.48
CA PHE A 219 9.56 5.83 15.27
C PHE A 219 8.67 4.59 15.29
N ASN A 220 9.17 3.50 14.72
CA ASN A 220 8.51 2.20 14.79
C ASN A 220 8.94 1.48 16.08
N PHE A 221 8.00 1.25 17.00
CA PHE A 221 8.27 0.61 18.29
C PHE A 221 8.68 -0.87 18.16
N GLY A 222 8.13 -1.60 17.19
CA GLY A 222 8.41 -3.02 17.00
C GLY A 222 9.83 -3.25 16.48
N GLU A 223 10.28 -2.40 15.56
CA GLU A 223 11.61 -2.49 14.96
C GLU A 223 12.68 -1.69 15.71
N ARG A 224 12.25 -0.76 16.57
CA ARG A 224 13.10 0.24 17.22
C ARG A 224 13.93 1.05 16.22
N LYS A 225 13.32 1.40 15.09
CA LYS A 225 13.95 2.15 13.99
C LYS A 225 13.26 3.49 13.76
N TRP A 226 14.05 4.44 13.28
CA TRP A 226 13.60 5.75 12.84
C TRP A 226 13.52 5.82 11.33
N TYR A 227 12.49 6.52 10.88
CA TYR A 227 12.18 6.70 9.48
C TYR A 227 11.91 8.17 9.19
N PHE A 228 12.49 8.69 8.11
CA PHE A 228 12.09 9.95 7.52
C PHE A 228 10.88 9.68 6.62
N VAL A 229 9.76 10.31 6.95
CA VAL A 229 8.46 10.12 6.28
C VAL A 229 8.04 11.35 5.46
N GLY A 230 8.91 12.36 5.35
CA GLY A 230 8.72 13.57 4.54
C GLY A 230 9.00 14.86 5.30
N GLY A 231 8.89 16.01 4.63
CA GLY A 231 9.20 17.31 5.21
C GLY A 231 9.84 18.25 4.19
N ASN A 232 9.91 19.55 4.50
CA ASN A 232 10.58 20.51 3.63
C ASN A 232 12.03 20.69 4.14
N THR A 233 12.98 20.09 3.42
CA THR A 233 14.42 20.20 3.72
C THR A 233 15.06 21.43 3.07
N GLN A 234 14.32 22.13 2.20
CA GLN A 234 14.69 23.44 1.67
C GLN A 234 14.22 24.53 2.64
N ALA A 235 15.05 25.55 2.87
CA ALA A 235 14.72 26.65 3.75
C ALA A 235 13.47 27.38 3.23
N ILE A 236 12.48 27.61 4.10
CA ILE A 236 11.38 28.53 3.80
C ILE A 236 11.99 29.94 3.92
N THR A 237 12.26 30.56 2.78
CA THR A 237 12.62 32.00 2.70
C THR A 237 11.42 32.87 2.98
#